data_AF-A0AAU5KGS8-F1
#
_entry.id   AF-A0AAU5KGS8-F1
#
_cell.length_a   1.000
_cell.length_b   1.000
_cell.length_c   1.000
_cell.angle_alpha   90.00
_cell.angle_beta   90.00
_cell.angle_gamma   90.00
#
_symmetry.space_group_name_H-M   'P 1'
#
loop_
_entity.id
_entity.type
_entity.pdbx_description
1 polymer ?
#
loop_
_entity_poly.entity_id
_entity_poly.type
_entity_poly.pdbx_seq_one_letter_code
_entity_poly.pdbx_strand_id
1 'polypeptide(L)'
;MSDAIPSYGFTAARRGYAPEQVDRALIALTSQRDEAWQRLSWLGAQIRELEAVLAATRKAAAEAPEPDYTTLSEQAADLMAIADNEARQVRDKAERFAEDTRDETYQAGQELQAEAAAYATATRAEADLAARRIDERTRAEAEKLRGEADADSRAIRDGATAEAAKIRVAAAEAGERAETKLAELRRDADERFAAEEAAAAAEDAKISQAAERRLKEAEQHRESVLSLIKQIDTDAQAKADRLIEQARREADKIEAASAAERAAFDKRLETVQTHLDHIKGTLASLTGKAVGMIEPAGPGTAVTQVTAAAPAVQETQVTEVIPTVQATDPEADTGEVPLPPAPAAPPTLPTASSDAPTTVLRLPADLRDAPAPPPPGGTPPVDPRTALRAAGAAQPPLPPRPATPPPTAQGSGAAPVAGPAPEDETRIIPKIVIIDDGTEIDSLPNTVGRRRT
;
A
#
# COMPACT_ATOMS: atom_id res chain seq x y z
N MET A 1 84.14 -31.71 8.10
CA MET A 1 82.96 -31.86 8.98
C MET A 1 81.80 -32.26 8.10
N SER A 2 80.95 -33.18 8.57
CA SER A 2 79.83 -33.70 7.78
C SER A 2 78.58 -32.90 8.11
N ASP A 3 78.10 -32.08 7.17
CA ASP A 3 76.80 -31.44 7.30
C ASP A 3 75.71 -32.35 6.69
N ALA A 4 74.59 -32.50 7.38
CA ALA A 4 73.69 -33.63 7.19
C ALA A 4 72.49 -33.28 6.29
N ILE A 5 72.66 -33.42 4.97
CA ILE A 5 71.58 -33.26 4.01
C ILE A 5 70.59 -34.44 4.14
N PRO A 6 69.28 -34.22 4.44
CA PRO A 6 68.33 -35.31 4.64
C PRO A 6 68.06 -36.11 3.36
N SER A 7 68.19 -37.44 3.44
CA SER A 7 68.16 -38.36 2.28
C SER A 7 66.83 -38.35 1.49
N TYR A 8 65.70 -38.09 2.17
CA TYR A 8 64.40 -37.88 1.53
C TYR A 8 63.61 -36.76 2.24
N GLY A 9 63.92 -35.51 1.90
CA GLY A 9 63.14 -34.34 2.30
C GLY A 9 62.37 -33.74 1.12
N PHE A 10 61.04 -33.65 1.21
CA PHE A 10 60.28 -32.76 0.33
C PHE A 10 60.67 -31.31 0.64
N THR A 11 61.47 -30.70 -0.22
CA THR A 11 61.78 -29.27 -0.10
C THR A 11 60.51 -28.45 -0.32
N ALA A 12 60.28 -27.45 0.53
CA ALA A 12 59.08 -26.61 0.48
C ALA A 12 59.13 -25.57 -0.66
N ALA A 13 59.31 -26.04 -1.89
CA ALA A 13 59.28 -25.24 -3.11
C ALA A 13 57.86 -24.66 -3.32
N ARG A 14 57.64 -23.45 -2.78
CA ARG A 14 56.38 -22.70 -2.87
C ARG A 14 55.99 -22.42 -4.33
N ARG A 15 55.21 -23.32 -4.95
CA ARG A 15 54.63 -23.16 -6.30
C ARG A 15 55.66 -22.69 -7.35
N GLY A 16 56.86 -23.29 -7.35
CA GLY A 16 57.93 -22.98 -8.29
C GLY A 16 58.77 -24.21 -8.59
N TYR A 17 59.28 -24.29 -9.82
CA TYR A 17 60.23 -25.32 -10.23
C TYR A 17 61.57 -25.10 -9.51
N ALA A 18 62.27 -26.18 -9.13
CA ALA A 18 63.63 -26.07 -8.61
C ALA A 18 64.58 -25.62 -9.74
N PRO A 19 65.25 -24.46 -9.65
CA PRO A 19 66.01 -23.91 -10.77
C PRO A 19 67.13 -24.84 -11.21
N GLU A 20 67.80 -25.54 -10.29
CA GLU A 20 68.87 -26.49 -10.58
C GLU A 20 68.37 -27.78 -11.27
N GLN A 21 67.05 -28.02 -11.29
CA GLN A 21 66.43 -29.06 -12.13
C GLN A 21 66.08 -28.51 -13.52
N VAL A 22 65.58 -27.27 -13.59
CA VAL A 22 65.29 -26.57 -14.85
C VAL A 22 66.57 -26.34 -15.65
N ASP A 23 67.65 -25.85 -15.03
CA ASP A 23 68.93 -25.60 -15.69
C ASP A 23 69.55 -26.89 -16.24
N ARG A 24 69.49 -28.00 -15.49
CA ARG A 24 69.94 -29.31 -15.99
C ARG A 24 69.07 -29.82 -17.14
N ALA A 25 67.75 -29.60 -17.08
CA ALA A 25 66.85 -29.94 -18.17
C ALA A 25 67.10 -29.07 -19.42
N LEU A 26 67.37 -27.77 -19.25
CA LEU A 26 67.73 -26.84 -20.33
C LEU A 26 69.08 -27.20 -20.95
N ILE A 27 70.10 -27.52 -20.15
CA ILE A 27 71.40 -28.00 -20.65
C ILE A 27 71.23 -29.30 -21.44
N ALA A 28 70.43 -30.26 -20.95
CA ALA A 28 70.15 -31.50 -21.67
C ALA A 28 69.32 -31.28 -22.96
N LEU A 29 68.35 -30.37 -22.95
CA LEU A 29 67.55 -30.04 -24.13
C LEU A 29 68.35 -29.25 -25.17
N THR A 30 69.26 -28.36 -24.75
CA THR A 30 70.15 -27.63 -25.66
C THR A 30 71.22 -28.53 -26.25
N SER A 31 71.81 -29.48 -25.50
CA SER A 31 72.73 -30.46 -26.09
C SER A 31 72.04 -31.43 -27.05
N GLN A 32 70.83 -31.91 -26.72
CA GLN A 32 70.00 -32.71 -27.64
C GLN A 32 69.60 -31.92 -28.90
N ARG A 33 69.25 -30.63 -28.75
CA ARG A 33 69.00 -29.71 -29.88
C ARG A 33 70.25 -29.60 -30.75
N ASP A 34 71.40 -29.32 -30.16
CA ASP A 34 72.62 -29.05 -30.91
C ASP A 34 73.17 -30.33 -31.58
N GLU A 35 73.03 -31.49 -30.94
CA GLU A 35 73.28 -32.79 -31.58
C GLU A 35 72.30 -33.04 -32.75
N ALA A 36 70.99 -32.75 -32.59
CA ALA A 36 70.02 -32.89 -33.67
C ALA A 36 70.31 -31.94 -34.84
N TRP A 37 70.79 -30.72 -34.57
CA TRP A 37 71.24 -29.76 -35.60
C TRP A 37 72.53 -30.23 -36.30
N GLN A 38 73.49 -30.80 -35.57
CA GLN A 38 74.68 -31.41 -36.17
C GLN A 38 74.31 -32.59 -37.07
N ARG A 39 73.45 -33.50 -36.60
CA ARG A 39 72.91 -34.62 -37.40
C ARG A 39 72.16 -34.13 -38.64
N LEU A 40 71.33 -33.10 -38.51
CA LEU A 40 70.60 -32.49 -39.64
C LEU A 40 71.55 -31.82 -40.64
N SER A 41 72.59 -31.13 -40.17
CA SER A 41 73.61 -30.51 -41.03
C SER A 41 74.45 -31.56 -41.76
N TRP A 42 74.77 -32.67 -41.10
CA TRP A 42 75.50 -33.79 -41.68
C TRP A 42 74.64 -34.57 -42.70
N LEU A 43 73.39 -34.89 -42.37
CA LEU A 43 72.42 -35.46 -43.31
C LEU A 43 72.19 -34.53 -44.51
N GLY A 44 72.03 -33.23 -44.27
CA GLY A 44 71.89 -32.23 -45.33
C GLY A 44 73.17 -32.04 -46.16
N ALA A 45 74.35 -32.34 -45.64
CA ALA A 45 75.58 -32.41 -46.41
C ALA A 45 75.62 -33.69 -47.27
N GLN A 46 75.35 -34.86 -46.67
CA GLN A 46 75.27 -36.14 -47.38
C GLN A 46 74.21 -36.16 -48.47
N ILE A 47 73.04 -35.56 -48.26
CA ILE A 47 72.00 -35.45 -49.29
C ILE A 47 72.53 -34.67 -50.49
N ARG A 48 73.19 -33.52 -50.27
CA ARG A 48 73.78 -32.72 -51.37
C ARG A 48 74.97 -33.41 -52.04
N GLU A 49 75.75 -34.19 -51.30
CA GLU A 49 76.82 -35.03 -51.84
C GLU A 49 76.25 -36.15 -52.72
N LEU A 50 75.21 -36.85 -52.24
CA LEU A 50 74.50 -37.89 -52.98
C LEU A 50 73.74 -37.33 -54.20
N GLU A 51 73.14 -36.14 -54.10
CA GLU A 51 72.54 -35.41 -55.22
C GLU A 51 73.61 -35.04 -56.27
N ALA A 52 74.79 -34.59 -55.84
CA ALA A 52 75.90 -34.29 -56.75
C ALA A 52 76.47 -35.56 -57.42
N VAL A 53 76.63 -36.66 -56.67
CA VAL A 53 77.05 -37.96 -57.21
C VAL A 53 75.98 -38.53 -58.16
N LEU A 54 74.70 -38.38 -57.83
CA LEU A 54 73.57 -38.81 -58.67
C LEU A 54 73.46 -37.95 -59.94
N ALA A 55 73.70 -36.65 -59.86
CA ALA A 55 73.77 -35.77 -61.03
C ALA A 55 74.99 -36.10 -61.90
N ALA A 56 76.16 -36.34 -61.30
CA ALA A 56 77.38 -36.71 -62.01
C ALA A 56 77.27 -38.09 -62.68
N THR A 57 76.67 -39.09 -62.01
CA THR A 57 76.45 -40.43 -62.60
C THR A 57 75.35 -40.43 -63.67
N ARG A 58 74.25 -39.68 -63.49
CA ARG A 58 73.27 -39.44 -64.57
C ARG A 58 73.91 -38.76 -65.77
N LYS A 59 74.75 -37.74 -65.54
CA LYS A 59 75.48 -37.05 -66.60
C LYS A 59 76.44 -38.00 -67.32
N ALA A 60 77.26 -38.76 -66.58
CA ALA A 60 78.19 -39.74 -67.15
C ALA A 60 77.47 -40.86 -67.90
N ALA A 61 76.27 -41.26 -67.48
CA ALA A 61 75.44 -42.24 -68.19
C ALA A 61 74.78 -41.66 -69.46
N ALA A 62 74.57 -40.34 -69.54
CA ALA A 62 74.07 -39.65 -70.73
C ALA A 62 75.18 -39.21 -71.70
N GLU A 63 76.42 -39.06 -71.21
CA GLU A 63 77.64 -38.85 -72.01
C GLU A 63 78.30 -40.17 -72.43
N ALA A 64 77.88 -41.31 -71.88
CA ALA A 64 78.29 -42.63 -72.32
C ALA A 64 77.68 -42.96 -73.70
N PRO A 65 78.46 -43.47 -74.67
CA PRO A 65 77.90 -44.00 -75.91
C PRO A 65 76.94 -45.15 -75.64
N GLU A 66 75.89 -45.27 -76.46
CA GLU A 66 75.05 -46.47 -76.47
C GLU A 66 75.92 -47.71 -76.79
N PRO A 67 75.81 -48.81 -76.03
CA PRO A 67 76.67 -49.97 -76.19
C PRO A 67 76.41 -50.70 -77.52
N ASP A 68 77.36 -50.63 -78.44
CA ASP A 68 77.28 -51.29 -79.75
C ASP A 68 77.53 -52.80 -79.64
N TYR A 69 76.45 -53.55 -79.44
CA TYR A 69 76.46 -55.01 -79.39
C TYR A 69 76.75 -55.70 -80.74
N THR A 70 76.74 -54.99 -81.87
CA THR A 70 77.10 -55.58 -83.18
C THR A 70 78.58 -56.02 -83.19
N THR A 71 79.42 -55.37 -82.39
CA THR A 71 80.82 -55.73 -82.15
C THR A 71 81.00 -57.09 -81.45
N LEU A 72 79.94 -57.60 -80.79
CA LEU A 72 79.92 -58.91 -80.13
C LEU A 72 79.36 -60.00 -81.05
N SER A 73 78.16 -59.76 -81.61
CA SER A 73 77.57 -60.53 -82.72
C SER A 73 76.28 -59.88 -83.22
N GLU A 74 75.86 -60.23 -84.43
CA GLU A 74 74.53 -59.89 -84.98
C GLU A 74 73.40 -60.34 -84.03
N GLN A 75 73.50 -61.57 -83.51
CA GLN A 75 72.56 -62.12 -82.52
C GLN A 75 72.51 -61.32 -81.20
N ALA A 76 73.61 -60.70 -80.78
CA ALA A 76 73.63 -59.86 -79.58
C ALA A 76 72.89 -58.53 -79.81
N ALA A 77 72.99 -57.97 -81.01
CA ALA A 77 72.22 -56.78 -81.39
C ALA A 77 70.71 -57.09 -81.50
N ASP A 78 70.33 -58.22 -82.11
CA ASP A 78 68.93 -58.67 -82.15
C ASP A 78 68.34 -58.88 -80.75
N LEU A 79 69.09 -59.53 -79.86
CA LEU A 79 68.67 -59.75 -78.47
C LEU A 79 68.52 -58.43 -77.70
N MET A 80 69.38 -57.43 -77.93
CA MET A 80 69.23 -56.09 -77.35
C MET A 80 67.98 -55.39 -77.90
N ALA A 81 67.73 -55.44 -79.22
CA ALA A 81 66.54 -54.86 -79.83
C ALA A 81 65.25 -55.51 -79.30
N ILE A 82 65.25 -56.82 -79.02
CA ILE A 82 64.13 -57.51 -78.35
C ILE A 82 63.99 -57.02 -76.90
N ALA A 83 65.09 -56.92 -76.15
CA ALA A 83 65.08 -56.47 -74.76
C ALA A 83 64.57 -55.03 -74.59
N ASP A 84 64.98 -54.11 -75.47
CA ASP A 84 64.48 -52.73 -75.48
C ASP A 84 63.00 -52.64 -75.83
N ASN A 85 62.53 -53.45 -76.80
CA ASN A 85 61.11 -53.49 -77.15
C ASN A 85 60.24 -54.09 -76.03
N GLU A 86 60.72 -55.10 -75.30
CA GLU A 86 59.99 -55.59 -74.12
C GLU A 86 60.09 -54.59 -72.95
N ALA A 87 61.23 -53.93 -72.73
CA ALA A 87 61.37 -52.90 -71.71
C ALA A 87 60.47 -51.69 -71.95
N ARG A 88 60.28 -51.28 -73.22
CA ARG A 88 59.28 -50.27 -73.62
C ARG A 88 57.87 -50.79 -73.36
N GLN A 89 57.50 -51.97 -73.86
CA GLN A 89 56.20 -52.56 -73.59
C GLN A 89 55.87 -52.69 -72.09
N VAL A 90 56.84 -53.04 -71.25
CA VAL A 90 56.64 -53.14 -69.79
C VAL A 90 56.40 -51.76 -69.17
N ARG A 91 57.07 -50.70 -69.65
CA ARG A 91 56.77 -49.32 -69.25
C ARG A 91 55.37 -48.91 -69.70
N ASP A 92 55.04 -49.06 -70.98
CA ASP A 92 53.71 -48.74 -71.54
C ASP A 92 52.58 -49.46 -70.78
N LYS A 93 52.78 -50.74 -70.41
CA LYS A 93 51.84 -51.53 -69.60
C LYS A 93 51.72 -50.98 -68.17
N ALA A 94 52.83 -50.60 -67.55
CA ALA A 94 52.87 -50.07 -66.18
C ALA A 94 52.31 -48.64 -66.06
N GLU A 95 52.58 -47.78 -67.05
CA GLU A 95 52.04 -46.42 -67.13
C GLU A 95 50.53 -46.46 -67.29
N ARG A 96 49.99 -47.24 -68.25
CA ARG A 96 48.54 -47.41 -68.39
C ARG A 96 47.89 -47.98 -67.14
N PHE A 97 48.46 -49.02 -66.53
CA PHE A 97 47.94 -49.57 -65.27
C PHE A 97 47.92 -48.53 -64.14
N ALA A 98 48.91 -47.62 -64.08
CA ALA A 98 48.93 -46.53 -63.11
C ALA A 98 47.90 -45.43 -63.43
N GLU A 99 47.64 -45.13 -64.72
CA GLU A 99 46.57 -44.23 -65.15
C GLU A 99 45.18 -44.81 -64.86
N ASP A 100 44.93 -46.08 -65.23
CA ASP A 100 43.71 -46.82 -64.92
C ASP A 100 43.44 -46.82 -63.40
N THR A 101 44.43 -47.19 -62.58
CA THR A 101 44.32 -47.19 -61.12
C THR A 101 44.08 -45.79 -60.55
N ARG A 102 44.70 -44.75 -61.12
CA ARG A 102 44.48 -43.34 -60.70
C ARG A 102 43.05 -42.92 -61.00
N ASP A 103 42.52 -43.28 -62.16
CA ASP A 103 41.20 -42.82 -62.59
C ASP A 103 40.08 -43.63 -61.91
N GLU A 104 40.27 -44.94 -61.67
CA GLU A 104 39.41 -45.73 -60.78
C GLU A 104 39.34 -45.13 -59.36
N THR A 105 40.49 -44.84 -58.76
CA THR A 105 40.52 -44.24 -57.39
C THR A 105 40.00 -42.82 -57.36
N TYR A 106 40.11 -42.05 -58.45
CA TYR A 106 39.49 -40.73 -58.58
C TYR A 106 37.95 -40.83 -58.67
N GLN A 107 37.40 -41.74 -59.50
CA GLN A 107 35.94 -41.92 -59.57
C GLN A 107 35.38 -42.42 -58.23
N ALA A 108 36.00 -43.42 -57.59
CA ALA A 108 35.56 -43.90 -56.28
C ALA A 108 35.61 -42.81 -55.19
N GLY A 109 36.59 -41.89 -55.26
CA GLY A 109 36.65 -40.72 -54.39
C GLY A 109 35.52 -39.70 -54.65
N GLN A 110 35.17 -39.48 -55.92
CA GLN A 110 34.08 -38.59 -56.34
C GLN A 110 32.70 -39.16 -55.97
N GLU A 111 32.50 -40.47 -56.14
CA GLU A 111 31.29 -41.19 -55.72
C GLU A 111 31.11 -41.11 -54.20
N LEU A 112 32.15 -41.44 -53.42
CA LEU A 112 32.12 -41.34 -51.96
C LEU A 112 31.88 -39.89 -51.48
N GLN A 113 32.44 -38.89 -52.16
CA GLN A 113 32.17 -37.47 -51.87
C GLN A 113 30.71 -37.10 -52.18
N ALA A 114 30.13 -37.61 -53.26
CA ALA A 114 28.73 -37.38 -53.61
C ALA A 114 27.77 -38.06 -52.62
N GLU A 115 28.05 -39.30 -52.20
CA GLU A 115 27.29 -40.01 -51.17
C GLU A 115 27.35 -39.29 -49.81
N ALA A 116 28.55 -38.89 -49.37
CA ALA A 116 28.74 -38.15 -48.13
C ALA A 116 28.03 -36.79 -48.15
N ALA A 117 28.03 -36.10 -49.29
CA ALA A 117 27.28 -34.85 -49.47
C ALA A 117 25.76 -35.10 -49.44
N ALA A 118 25.26 -36.12 -50.14
CA ALA A 118 23.84 -36.48 -50.16
C ALA A 118 23.35 -36.83 -48.73
N TYR A 119 24.08 -37.70 -48.02
CA TYR A 119 23.79 -38.05 -46.62
C TYR A 119 23.77 -36.80 -45.73
N ALA A 120 24.79 -35.94 -45.82
CA ALA A 120 24.84 -34.71 -45.04
C ALA A 120 23.69 -33.72 -45.36
N THR A 121 23.17 -33.70 -46.59
CA THR A 121 21.96 -32.92 -46.92
C THR A 121 20.68 -33.54 -46.37
N ALA A 122 20.54 -34.88 -46.43
CA ALA A 122 19.39 -35.60 -45.90
C ALA A 122 19.29 -35.43 -44.37
N THR A 123 20.37 -35.67 -43.63
CA THR A 123 20.38 -35.51 -42.16
C THR A 123 20.07 -34.07 -41.72
N ARG A 124 20.51 -33.05 -42.48
CA ARG A 124 20.14 -31.65 -42.20
C ARG A 124 18.66 -31.40 -42.46
N ALA A 125 18.11 -31.87 -43.58
CA ALA A 125 16.69 -31.71 -43.89
C ALA A 125 15.79 -32.42 -42.87
N GLU A 126 16.19 -33.61 -42.39
CA GLU A 126 15.49 -34.33 -41.31
C GLU A 126 15.56 -33.56 -39.99
N ALA A 127 16.72 -33.00 -39.63
CA ALA A 127 16.88 -32.17 -38.43
C ALA A 127 16.04 -30.88 -38.50
N ASP A 128 16.01 -30.19 -39.64
CA ASP A 128 15.19 -29.00 -39.87
C ASP A 128 13.69 -29.32 -39.76
N LEU A 129 13.25 -30.47 -40.31
CA LEU A 129 11.87 -30.94 -40.19
C LEU A 129 11.52 -31.34 -38.75
N ALA A 130 12.45 -31.95 -38.01
CA ALA A 130 12.26 -32.26 -36.60
C ALA A 130 12.15 -30.98 -35.75
N ALA A 131 13.01 -29.99 -35.99
CA ALA A 131 12.96 -28.68 -35.33
C ALA A 131 11.62 -27.98 -35.58
N ARG A 132 11.16 -27.90 -36.84
CA ARG A 132 9.87 -27.29 -37.19
C ARG A 132 8.68 -27.96 -36.48
N ARG A 133 8.65 -29.30 -36.41
CA ARG A 133 7.61 -30.03 -35.67
C ARG A 133 7.62 -29.73 -34.17
N ILE A 134 8.80 -29.50 -33.57
CA ILE A 134 8.93 -29.11 -32.16
C ILE A 134 8.44 -27.66 -31.96
N ASP A 135 8.82 -26.74 -32.84
CA ASP A 135 8.35 -25.35 -32.86
C ASP A 135 6.82 -25.25 -33.01
N GLU A 136 6.24 -25.99 -33.96
CA GLU A 136 4.79 -26.03 -34.22
C GLU A 136 4.04 -26.59 -33.02
N ARG A 137 4.50 -27.72 -32.44
CA ARG A 137 3.90 -28.30 -31.24
C ARG A 137 3.98 -27.35 -30.04
N THR A 138 5.16 -26.78 -29.77
CA THR A 138 5.35 -25.90 -28.60
C THR A 138 4.59 -24.57 -28.73
N ARG A 139 4.40 -24.05 -29.96
CA ARG A 139 3.47 -22.94 -30.22
C ARG A 139 2.02 -23.33 -29.93
N ALA A 140 1.55 -24.47 -30.43
CA ALA A 140 0.19 -24.95 -30.17
C ALA A 140 -0.07 -25.22 -28.67
N GLU A 141 0.91 -25.77 -27.96
CA GLU A 141 0.86 -25.96 -26.49
C GLU A 141 0.81 -24.59 -25.76
N ALA A 142 1.61 -23.61 -26.17
CA ALA A 142 1.60 -22.27 -25.58
C ALA A 142 0.32 -21.47 -25.89
N GLU A 143 -0.24 -21.61 -27.09
CA GLU A 143 -1.52 -21.00 -27.48
C GLU A 143 -2.68 -21.63 -26.71
N LYS A 144 -2.67 -22.96 -26.54
CA LYS A 144 -3.64 -23.66 -25.69
C LYS A 144 -3.58 -23.15 -24.24
N LEU A 145 -2.39 -23.11 -23.63
CA LEU A 145 -2.21 -22.64 -22.25
C LEU A 145 -2.65 -21.18 -22.06
N ARG A 146 -2.45 -20.32 -23.07
CA ARG A 146 -2.98 -18.95 -23.08
C ARG A 146 -4.51 -18.94 -23.13
N GLY A 147 -5.12 -19.74 -24.00
CA GLY A 147 -6.57 -19.86 -24.10
C GLY A 147 -7.24 -20.38 -22.82
N GLU A 148 -6.61 -21.34 -22.15
CA GLU A 148 -7.03 -21.85 -20.83
C GLU A 148 -6.91 -20.75 -19.77
N ALA A 149 -5.77 -20.06 -19.67
CA ALA A 149 -5.58 -18.97 -18.71
C ALA A 149 -6.50 -17.75 -18.94
N ASP A 150 -6.82 -17.42 -20.20
CA ASP A 150 -7.80 -16.38 -20.55
C ASP A 150 -9.23 -16.79 -20.21
N ALA A 151 -9.58 -18.07 -20.37
CA ALA A 151 -10.89 -18.61 -19.99
C ALA A 151 -11.07 -18.58 -18.47
N ASP A 152 -10.09 -19.06 -17.70
CA ASP A 152 -10.10 -18.98 -16.24
C ASP A 152 -10.16 -17.53 -15.75
N SER A 153 -9.36 -16.64 -16.36
CA SER A 153 -9.37 -15.20 -16.06
C SER A 153 -10.71 -14.52 -16.36
N ARG A 154 -11.50 -15.03 -17.31
CA ARG A 154 -12.87 -14.58 -17.55
C ARG A 154 -13.82 -15.16 -16.51
N ALA A 155 -13.80 -16.47 -16.29
CA ALA A 155 -14.64 -17.15 -15.31
C ALA A 155 -14.51 -16.57 -13.88
N ILE A 156 -13.30 -16.20 -13.46
CA ILE A 156 -13.05 -15.53 -12.17
C ILE A 156 -13.67 -14.12 -12.13
N ARG A 157 -13.54 -13.32 -13.20
CA ARG A 157 -14.13 -11.97 -13.29
C ARG A 157 -15.67 -12.03 -13.34
N ASP A 158 -16.21 -12.96 -14.12
CA ASP A 158 -17.65 -13.15 -14.29
C ASP A 158 -18.28 -13.68 -12.98
N GLY A 159 -17.59 -14.59 -12.29
CA GLY A 159 -17.95 -15.04 -10.94
C GLY A 159 -17.94 -13.90 -9.91
N ALA A 160 -16.84 -13.13 -9.83
CA ALA A 160 -16.70 -12.03 -8.89
C ALA A 160 -17.69 -10.87 -9.15
N THR A 161 -18.00 -10.57 -10.42
CA THR A 161 -19.02 -9.56 -10.76
C THR A 161 -20.44 -10.05 -10.48
N ALA A 162 -20.74 -11.34 -10.70
CA ALA A 162 -22.01 -11.94 -10.30
C ALA A 162 -22.19 -11.99 -8.78
N GLU A 163 -21.12 -12.23 -8.01
CA GLU A 163 -21.13 -12.15 -6.55
C GLU A 163 -21.32 -10.72 -6.06
N ALA A 164 -20.58 -9.74 -6.60
CA ALA A 164 -20.76 -8.34 -6.30
C ALA A 164 -22.19 -7.84 -6.64
N ALA A 165 -22.81 -8.36 -7.71
CA ALA A 165 -24.21 -8.08 -8.03
C ALA A 165 -25.17 -8.66 -6.98
N LYS A 166 -24.99 -9.92 -6.56
CA LYS A 166 -25.79 -10.53 -5.47
C LYS A 166 -25.68 -9.75 -4.17
N ILE A 167 -24.46 -9.33 -3.79
CA ILE A 167 -24.21 -8.53 -2.58
C ILE A 167 -24.93 -7.18 -2.66
N ARG A 168 -24.90 -6.50 -3.81
CA ARG A 168 -25.63 -5.24 -4.01
C ARG A 168 -27.15 -5.40 -3.89
N VAL A 169 -27.72 -6.47 -4.46
CA VAL A 169 -29.17 -6.77 -4.33
C VAL A 169 -29.52 -7.07 -2.87
N ALA A 170 -28.78 -7.96 -2.20
CA ALA A 170 -29.01 -8.29 -0.79
C ALA A 170 -28.88 -7.07 0.13
N ALA A 171 -27.93 -6.16 -0.15
CA ALA A 171 -27.78 -4.91 0.58
C ALA A 171 -28.94 -3.93 0.33
N ALA A 172 -29.45 -3.83 -0.90
CA ALA A 172 -30.61 -3.01 -1.23
C ALA A 172 -31.89 -3.51 -0.54
N GLU A 173 -32.16 -4.82 -0.60
CA GLU A 173 -33.28 -5.44 0.13
C GLU A 173 -33.14 -5.28 1.66
N ALA A 174 -31.91 -5.34 2.19
CA ALA A 174 -31.66 -5.10 3.61
C ALA A 174 -31.94 -3.64 4.01
N GLY A 175 -31.63 -2.69 3.12
CA GLY A 175 -32.01 -1.27 3.25
C GLY A 175 -33.54 -1.08 3.27
N GLU A 176 -34.25 -1.61 2.27
CA GLU A 176 -35.72 -1.55 2.19
C GLU A 176 -36.40 -2.14 3.44
N ARG A 177 -35.91 -3.29 3.94
CA ARG A 177 -36.38 -3.92 5.19
C ARG A 177 -36.07 -3.08 6.43
N ALA A 178 -34.98 -2.30 6.44
CA ALA A 178 -34.64 -1.41 7.54
C ALA A 178 -35.47 -0.11 7.51
N GLU A 179 -35.70 0.46 6.33
CA GLU A 179 -36.58 1.63 6.13
C GLU A 179 -38.04 1.31 6.49
N THR A 180 -38.53 0.13 6.08
CA THR A 180 -39.87 -0.37 6.45
C THR A 180 -40.03 -0.44 7.97
N LYS A 181 -39.08 -1.09 8.67
CA LYS A 181 -39.07 -1.17 10.14
C LYS A 181 -38.94 0.20 10.82
N LEU A 182 -38.20 1.13 10.23
CA LEU A 182 -38.09 2.49 10.75
C LEU A 182 -39.40 3.28 10.57
N ALA A 183 -40.13 3.04 9.48
CA ALA A 183 -41.47 3.62 9.27
C ALA A 183 -42.51 3.02 10.24
N GLU A 184 -42.46 1.70 10.47
CA GLU A 184 -43.25 1.03 11.52
C GLU A 184 -42.95 1.61 12.90
N LEU A 185 -41.69 1.68 13.32
CA LEU A 185 -41.29 2.22 14.62
C LEU A 185 -41.62 3.71 14.80
N ARG A 186 -41.56 4.52 13.73
CA ARG A 186 -42.02 5.91 13.75
C ARG A 186 -43.52 5.99 13.96
N ARG A 187 -44.30 5.23 13.20
CA ARG A 187 -45.76 5.16 13.35
C ARG A 187 -46.16 4.73 14.76
N ASP A 188 -45.50 3.70 15.30
CA ASP A 188 -45.69 3.24 16.68
C ASP A 188 -45.39 4.34 17.71
N ALA A 189 -44.37 5.16 17.47
CA ALA A 189 -44.03 6.29 18.34
C ALA A 189 -45.03 7.44 18.22
N ASP A 190 -45.44 7.79 17.00
CA ASP A 190 -46.42 8.85 16.72
C ASP A 190 -47.81 8.49 17.31
N GLU A 191 -48.25 7.23 17.17
CA GLU A 191 -49.52 6.74 17.75
C GLU A 191 -49.48 6.71 19.28
N ARG A 192 -48.33 6.39 19.90
CA ARG A 192 -48.15 6.48 21.36
C ARG A 192 -48.12 7.92 21.85
N PHE A 193 -47.38 8.80 21.19
CA PHE A 193 -47.28 10.21 21.56
C PHE A 193 -48.65 10.89 21.47
N ALA A 194 -49.42 10.64 20.40
CA ALA A 194 -50.78 11.16 20.25
C ALA A 194 -51.73 10.62 21.34
N ALA A 195 -51.56 9.37 21.79
CA ALA A 195 -52.33 8.81 22.90
C ALA A 195 -51.96 9.43 24.26
N GLU A 196 -50.67 9.69 24.51
CA GLU A 196 -50.19 10.37 25.71
C GLU A 196 -50.60 11.85 25.74
N GLU A 197 -50.51 12.57 24.62
CA GLU A 197 -50.98 13.96 24.47
C GLU A 197 -52.50 14.06 24.68
N ALA A 198 -53.29 13.14 24.10
CA ALA A 198 -54.73 13.08 24.32
C ALA A 198 -55.09 12.75 25.78
N ALA A 199 -54.30 11.91 26.46
CA ALA A 199 -54.50 11.62 27.88
C ALA A 199 -54.15 12.84 28.77
N ALA A 200 -53.04 13.53 28.49
CA ALA A 200 -52.65 14.76 29.18
C ALA A 200 -53.71 15.86 29.02
N ALA A 201 -54.14 16.13 27.79
CA ALA A 201 -55.21 17.08 27.50
C ALA A 201 -56.54 16.72 28.18
N ALA A 202 -56.83 15.42 28.36
CA ALA A 202 -58.00 14.97 29.11
C ALA A 202 -57.87 15.16 30.63
N GLU A 203 -56.67 15.08 31.21
CA GLU A 203 -56.44 15.46 32.62
C GLU A 203 -56.48 16.98 32.81
N ASP A 204 -55.86 17.76 31.93
CA ASP A 204 -55.92 19.23 31.95
C ASP A 204 -57.37 19.74 31.81
N ALA A 205 -58.19 19.08 30.98
CA ALA A 205 -59.62 19.36 30.87
C ALA A 205 -60.40 19.04 32.17
N LYS A 206 -60.00 18.04 32.96
CA LYS A 206 -60.59 17.75 34.28
C LYS A 206 -60.12 18.76 35.32
N ILE A 207 -58.84 19.10 35.34
CA ILE A 207 -58.23 20.03 36.29
C ILE A 207 -58.81 21.44 36.09
N SER A 208 -58.88 21.91 34.85
CA SER A 208 -59.51 23.20 34.51
C SER A 208 -61.00 23.25 34.86
N GLN A 209 -61.78 22.21 34.54
CA GLN A 209 -63.19 22.12 34.98
C GLN A 209 -63.34 22.09 36.51
N ALA A 210 -62.45 21.43 37.24
CA ALA A 210 -62.47 21.41 38.71
C ALA A 210 -62.09 22.78 39.29
N ALA A 211 -61.13 23.49 38.68
CA ALA A 211 -60.77 24.86 39.04
C ALA A 211 -61.92 25.84 38.75
N GLU A 212 -62.57 25.74 37.59
CA GLU A 212 -63.76 26.53 37.26
C GLU A 212 -64.91 26.32 38.24
N ARG A 213 -65.18 25.07 38.65
CA ARG A 213 -66.23 24.76 39.63
C ARG A 213 -65.90 25.41 40.97
N ARG A 214 -64.68 25.24 41.48
CA ARG A 214 -64.21 25.89 42.72
C ARG A 214 -64.23 27.42 42.63
N LEU A 215 -63.94 27.99 41.47
CA LEU A 215 -64.03 29.43 41.22
C LEU A 215 -65.49 29.90 41.30
N LYS A 216 -66.41 29.21 40.61
CA LYS A 216 -67.86 29.50 40.65
C LYS A 216 -68.46 29.33 42.05
N GLU A 217 -68.03 28.30 42.79
CA GLU A 217 -68.37 28.09 44.21
C GLU A 217 -67.84 29.24 45.10
N ALA A 218 -66.59 29.67 44.89
CA ALA A 218 -66.00 30.80 45.62
C ALA A 218 -66.66 32.14 45.26
N GLU A 219 -67.06 32.36 44.01
CA GLU A 219 -67.82 33.53 43.58
C GLU A 219 -69.22 33.57 44.19
N GLN A 220 -69.94 32.45 44.20
CA GLN A 220 -71.25 32.32 44.87
C GLN A 220 -71.12 32.50 46.40
N HIS A 221 -70.05 31.99 47.01
CA HIS A 221 -69.77 32.22 48.42
C HIS A 221 -69.47 33.71 48.69
N ARG A 222 -68.65 34.35 47.86
CA ARG A 222 -68.37 35.79 47.93
C ARG A 222 -69.64 36.63 47.75
N GLU A 223 -70.50 36.29 46.80
CA GLU A 223 -71.75 37.01 46.55
C GLU A 223 -72.76 36.82 47.70
N SER A 224 -72.93 35.61 48.21
CA SER A 224 -73.78 35.35 49.38
C SER A 224 -73.26 36.07 50.63
N VAL A 225 -71.95 36.06 50.90
CA VAL A 225 -71.32 36.84 51.99
C VAL A 225 -71.51 38.35 51.77
N LEU A 226 -71.33 38.88 50.57
CA LEU A 226 -71.59 40.30 50.26
C LEU A 226 -73.08 40.67 50.41
N SER A 227 -74.00 39.75 50.09
CA SER A 227 -75.43 39.96 50.30
C SER A 227 -75.80 39.95 51.78
N LEU A 228 -75.18 39.08 52.58
CA LEU A 228 -75.34 39.03 54.03
C LEU A 228 -74.75 40.29 54.71
N ILE A 229 -73.58 40.77 54.26
CA ILE A 229 -73.00 42.03 54.74
C ILE A 229 -73.93 43.21 54.43
N LYS A 230 -74.47 43.30 53.21
CA LYS A 230 -75.47 44.32 52.84
C LYS A 230 -76.73 44.21 53.69
N GLN A 231 -77.24 43.00 53.93
CA GLN A 231 -78.38 42.79 54.82
C GLN A 231 -78.08 43.30 56.22
N ILE A 232 -76.97 42.86 56.84
CA ILE A 232 -76.54 43.29 58.18
C ILE A 232 -76.37 44.82 58.26
N ASP A 233 -75.80 45.45 57.24
CA ASP A 233 -75.66 46.91 57.15
C ASP A 233 -77.02 47.62 57.05
N THR A 234 -77.92 47.19 56.16
CA THR A 234 -79.29 47.74 56.10
C THR A 234 -80.09 47.51 57.40
N ASP A 235 -79.86 46.39 58.08
CA ASP A 235 -80.49 46.05 59.36
C ASP A 235 -79.89 46.87 60.51
N ALA A 236 -78.60 47.22 60.44
CA ALA A 236 -77.92 48.12 61.37
C ALA A 236 -78.36 49.57 61.17
N GLN A 237 -78.48 50.03 59.92
CA GLN A 237 -79.05 51.33 59.57
C GLN A 237 -80.50 51.43 60.05
N ALA A 238 -81.36 50.45 59.75
CA ALA A 238 -82.73 50.42 60.23
C ALA A 238 -82.84 50.33 61.77
N LYS A 239 -81.86 49.74 62.48
CA LYS A 239 -81.77 49.79 63.95
C LYS A 239 -81.33 51.18 64.44
N ALA A 240 -80.37 51.81 63.78
CA ALA A 240 -79.91 53.16 64.10
C ALA A 240 -81.04 54.19 63.89
N ASP A 241 -81.77 54.13 62.77
CA ASP A 241 -82.92 55.00 62.51
C ASP A 241 -84.03 54.81 63.55
N ARG A 242 -84.33 53.56 63.94
CA ARG A 242 -85.29 53.28 65.03
C ARG A 242 -84.83 53.84 66.37
N LEU A 243 -83.54 53.75 66.68
CA LEU A 243 -82.97 54.34 67.91
C LEU A 243 -82.98 55.87 67.87
N ILE A 244 -82.72 56.48 66.71
CA ILE A 244 -82.82 57.94 66.49
C ILE A 244 -84.27 58.40 66.60
N GLU A 245 -85.23 57.64 66.04
CA GLU A 245 -86.66 57.92 66.23
C GLU A 245 -87.11 57.73 67.69
N GLN A 246 -86.63 56.71 68.39
CA GLN A 246 -86.93 56.53 69.82
C GLN A 246 -86.36 57.68 70.65
N ALA A 247 -85.09 58.04 70.44
CA ALA A 247 -84.44 59.17 71.09
C ALA A 247 -85.13 60.51 70.76
N ARG A 248 -85.61 60.71 69.53
CA ARG A 248 -86.45 61.87 69.16
C ARG A 248 -87.77 61.86 69.91
N ARG A 249 -88.53 60.75 69.89
CA ARG A 249 -89.81 60.64 70.62
C ARG A 249 -89.65 60.76 72.13
N GLU A 250 -88.47 60.47 72.68
CA GLU A 250 -88.14 60.71 74.09
C GLU A 250 -87.71 62.15 74.34
N ALA A 251 -86.95 62.78 73.43
CA ALA A 251 -86.71 64.22 73.45
C ALA A 251 -88.02 65.02 73.35
N ASP A 252 -88.91 64.71 72.41
CA ASP A 252 -90.24 65.31 72.25
C ASP A 252 -91.07 65.17 73.54
N LYS A 253 -91.01 64.01 74.22
CA LYS A 253 -91.67 63.81 75.52
C LYS A 253 -91.02 64.65 76.63
N ILE A 254 -89.70 64.75 76.67
CA ILE A 254 -88.96 65.53 77.67
C ILE A 254 -89.20 67.03 77.45
N GLU A 255 -89.25 67.50 76.21
CA GLU A 255 -89.62 68.87 75.86
C GLU A 255 -91.09 69.16 76.18
N ALA A 256 -92.02 68.26 75.85
CA ALA A 256 -93.42 68.40 76.21
C ALA A 256 -93.65 68.40 77.74
N ALA A 257 -92.95 67.53 78.48
CA ALA A 257 -92.96 67.51 79.94
C ALA A 257 -92.37 68.80 80.51
N SER A 258 -91.22 69.25 79.99
CA SER A 258 -90.57 70.52 80.39
C SER A 258 -91.45 71.73 80.08
N ALA A 259 -92.17 71.73 78.96
CA ALA A 259 -93.12 72.78 78.60
C ALA A 259 -94.37 72.76 79.51
N ALA A 260 -94.87 71.58 79.86
CA ALA A 260 -95.96 71.43 80.82
C ALA A 260 -95.55 71.88 82.23
N GLU A 261 -94.32 71.57 82.67
CA GLU A 261 -93.78 72.06 83.94
C GLU A 261 -93.59 73.58 83.92
N ARG A 262 -93.02 74.16 82.84
CA ARG A 262 -92.91 75.63 82.69
C ARG A 262 -94.28 76.29 82.76
N ALA A 263 -95.28 75.82 82.01
CA ALA A 263 -96.65 76.34 82.06
C ALA A 263 -97.31 76.15 83.44
N ALA A 264 -96.92 75.13 84.22
CA ALA A 264 -97.37 74.96 85.60
C ALA A 264 -96.64 75.88 86.59
N PHE A 265 -95.38 76.23 86.35
CA PHE A 265 -94.63 77.25 87.10
C PHE A 265 -95.17 78.66 86.80
N ASP A 266 -95.45 78.99 85.54
CA ASP A 266 -96.02 80.28 85.13
C ASP A 266 -97.40 80.49 85.78
N LYS A 267 -98.27 79.48 85.78
CA LYS A 267 -99.57 79.54 86.49
C LYS A 267 -99.43 79.68 88.01
N ARG A 268 -98.38 79.12 88.62
CA ARG A 268 -98.08 79.34 90.04
C ARG A 268 -97.63 80.78 90.31
N LEU A 269 -96.80 81.35 89.43
CA LEU A 269 -96.41 82.77 89.49
C LEU A 269 -97.62 83.70 89.34
N GLU A 270 -98.47 83.47 88.33
CA GLU A 270 -99.70 84.22 88.07
C GLU A 270 -100.67 84.17 89.28
N THR A 271 -100.83 83.00 89.90
CA THR A 271 -101.64 82.82 91.12
C THR A 271 -101.06 83.61 92.31
N VAL A 272 -99.73 83.57 92.51
CA VAL A 272 -99.05 84.30 93.59
C VAL A 272 -99.11 85.82 93.36
N GLN A 273 -98.93 86.29 92.12
CA GLN A 273 -99.08 87.71 91.78
C GLN A 273 -100.51 88.18 91.99
N THR A 274 -101.52 87.42 91.57
CA THR A 274 -102.94 87.72 91.81
C THR A 274 -103.24 87.86 93.31
N HIS A 275 -102.71 86.97 94.16
CA HIS A 275 -102.85 87.08 95.61
C HIS A 275 -102.13 88.30 96.19
N LEU A 276 -100.91 88.61 95.73
CA LEU A 276 -100.15 89.78 96.17
C LEU A 276 -100.84 91.09 95.77
N ASP A 277 -101.42 91.18 94.57
CA ASP A 277 -102.11 92.38 94.10
C ASP A 277 -103.49 92.55 94.74
N HIS A 278 -104.18 91.45 95.12
CA HIS A 278 -105.38 91.54 95.96
C HIS A 278 -105.07 92.03 97.38
N ILE A 279 -103.93 91.60 97.96
CA ILE A 279 -103.46 92.07 99.27
C ILE A 279 -103.01 93.55 99.19
N LYS A 280 -102.31 93.97 98.12
CA LYS A 280 -101.99 95.39 97.88
C LYS A 280 -103.25 96.24 97.72
N GLY A 281 -104.22 95.78 96.94
CA GLY A 281 -105.48 96.51 96.69
C GLY A 281 -106.32 96.71 97.95
N THR A 282 -106.36 95.71 98.84
CA THR A 282 -107.08 95.82 100.12
C THR A 282 -106.34 96.65 101.17
N LEU A 283 -105.01 96.59 101.25
CA LEU A 283 -104.22 97.46 102.14
C LEU A 283 -104.19 98.92 101.68
N ALA A 284 -104.15 99.18 100.36
CA ALA A 284 -104.23 100.53 99.79
C ALA A 284 -105.54 101.26 100.13
N SER A 285 -106.60 100.53 100.48
CA SER A 285 -107.88 101.10 100.91
C SER A 285 -107.93 101.54 102.38
N LEU A 286 -106.91 101.24 103.20
CA LEU A 286 -106.92 101.57 104.64
C LEU A 286 -105.67 102.31 105.14
N THR A 287 -104.53 102.25 104.44
CA THR A 287 -103.32 103.02 104.78
C THR A 287 -102.69 103.67 103.55
N GLY A 288 -103.01 104.95 103.32
CA GLY A 288 -102.51 105.70 102.17
C GLY A 288 -101.03 106.06 102.26
N LYS A 289 -100.15 105.30 101.58
CA LYS A 289 -98.82 105.77 101.16
C LYS A 289 -98.25 104.94 99.99
N ALA A 290 -97.44 105.57 99.15
CA ALA A 290 -96.75 104.91 98.04
C ALA A 290 -95.30 104.50 98.40
N VAL A 291 -94.84 103.41 97.76
CA VAL A 291 -93.47 102.87 97.52
C VAL A 291 -93.75 101.58 96.70
N GLY A 292 -93.02 101.12 95.68
CA GLY A 292 -91.64 101.28 95.21
C GLY A 292 -91.13 99.86 94.91
N MET A 293 -90.78 99.49 93.67
CA MET A 293 -89.52 99.73 92.93
C MET A 293 -88.32 98.89 93.39
N ILE A 294 -87.43 98.55 92.45
CA ILE A 294 -86.14 97.80 92.55
C ILE A 294 -86.34 96.25 92.56
N GLU A 295 -85.83 95.42 91.62
CA GLU A 295 -84.44 95.01 91.24
C GLU A 295 -83.76 94.03 92.25
N PRO A 296 -82.66 93.28 91.94
CA PRO A 296 -82.04 92.89 90.64
C PRO A 296 -81.54 91.40 90.55
N ALA A 297 -80.84 91.05 89.46
CA ALA A 297 -79.70 90.10 89.34
C ALA A 297 -79.82 88.56 89.58
N GLY A 298 -78.82 87.81 89.08
CA GLY A 298 -78.53 86.36 89.32
C GLY A 298 -77.44 86.16 90.41
N PRO A 299 -76.44 85.24 90.31
CA PRO A 299 -76.10 84.24 89.26
C PRO A 299 -75.62 82.84 89.80
N GLY A 300 -75.01 81.99 88.95
CA GLY A 300 -74.20 80.79 89.32
C GLY A 300 -74.97 79.49 89.66
N THR A 301 -74.41 78.32 90.03
CA THR A 301 -73.04 77.68 90.00
C THR A 301 -73.13 76.31 90.72
N ALA A 302 -72.31 75.25 90.58
CA ALA A 302 -71.34 74.73 89.58
C ALA A 302 -70.77 73.34 90.06
N VAL A 303 -69.89 72.66 89.27
CA VAL A 303 -69.13 71.40 89.59
C VAL A 303 -70.04 70.14 89.78
N THR A 304 -69.70 68.83 89.80
CA THR A 304 -68.49 67.92 89.78
C THR A 304 -68.96 66.59 89.12
N GLN A 305 -68.25 65.71 88.37
CA GLN A 305 -66.90 65.09 88.31
C GLN A 305 -66.60 63.93 89.31
N VAL A 306 -65.69 63.01 88.90
CA VAL A 306 -65.05 61.87 89.64
C VAL A 306 -65.96 60.64 89.87
N THR A 307 -65.58 59.35 89.72
CA THR A 307 -64.64 58.51 88.88
C THR A 307 -65.24 57.06 88.88
N ALA A 308 -64.71 55.92 88.40
CA ALA A 308 -63.45 55.38 87.84
C ALA A 308 -63.81 54.24 86.82
N ALA A 309 -63.01 53.26 86.34
CA ALA A 309 -61.62 52.78 86.53
C ALA A 309 -61.13 51.98 85.27
N ALA A 310 -60.03 51.22 85.38
CA ALA A 310 -59.53 50.20 84.41
C ALA A 310 -58.90 49.00 85.19
N PRO A 311 -58.30 47.93 84.59
CA PRO A 311 -57.08 47.92 83.73
C PRO A 311 -57.30 47.23 82.35
N ALA A 312 -56.48 47.35 81.29
CA ALA A 312 -55.02 47.10 81.06
C ALA A 312 -54.64 45.59 81.13
N VAL A 313 -53.74 44.99 80.32
CA VAL A 313 -52.72 45.45 79.33
C VAL A 313 -52.78 44.52 78.06
N GLN A 314 -52.01 44.59 76.96
CA GLN A 314 -50.54 44.73 76.79
C GLN A 314 -50.15 45.01 75.30
N GLU A 315 -48.95 45.55 75.06
CA GLU A 315 -48.36 45.77 73.71
C GLU A 315 -47.27 44.73 73.39
N THR A 316 -47.01 44.46 72.09
CA THR A 316 -45.66 44.14 71.59
C THR A 316 -45.52 44.54 70.11
N GLN A 317 -44.33 44.98 69.70
CA GLN A 317 -43.93 45.27 68.30
C GLN A 317 -43.16 44.06 67.71
N VAL A 318 -42.27 44.32 66.73
CA VAL A 318 -41.16 43.46 66.23
C VAL A 318 -41.55 42.38 65.20
N THR A 319 -40.82 42.12 64.10
CA THR A 319 -39.85 42.90 63.27
C THR A 319 -39.65 42.18 61.92
N GLU A 320 -39.25 42.93 60.89
CA GLU A 320 -38.67 42.48 59.61
C GLU A 320 -37.56 41.40 59.74
N VAL A 321 -37.71 40.23 59.09
CA VAL A 321 -36.59 39.30 58.85
C VAL A 321 -36.72 38.62 57.47
N ILE A 322 -35.66 38.73 56.67
CA ILE A 322 -35.46 37.98 55.42
C ILE A 322 -34.69 36.68 55.72
N PRO A 323 -35.12 35.50 55.23
CA PRO A 323 -34.27 34.32 55.14
C PRO A 323 -33.55 34.29 53.78
N THR A 324 -32.25 34.52 53.79
CA THR A 324 -31.30 34.13 52.72
C THR A 324 -30.35 33.08 53.30
N VAL A 325 -29.60 32.36 52.45
CA VAL A 325 -28.71 31.22 52.80
C VAL A 325 -29.55 29.96 53.11
N GLN A 326 -29.26 28.76 52.60
CA GLN A 326 -28.03 28.20 52.00
C GLN A 326 -28.17 28.02 50.46
N ALA A 327 -27.12 28.06 49.61
CA ALA A 327 -25.69 27.75 49.76
C ALA A 327 -25.35 26.24 49.78
N THR A 328 -25.53 25.58 48.64
CA THR A 328 -24.96 24.24 48.34
C THR A 328 -23.95 24.36 47.20
N ASP A 329 -22.66 24.38 47.57
CA ASP A 329 -21.54 24.21 46.63
C ASP A 329 -21.44 22.74 46.14
N PRO A 330 -20.71 22.44 45.06
CA PRO A 330 -21.33 21.67 43.98
C PRO A 330 -20.83 20.22 43.85
N GLU A 331 -21.78 19.28 43.81
CA GLU A 331 -21.50 17.91 43.36
C GLU A 331 -21.65 17.82 41.84
N ALA A 332 -20.59 18.26 41.15
CA ALA A 332 -20.45 18.09 39.71
C ALA A 332 -20.06 16.63 39.40
N ASP A 333 -21.06 15.73 39.38
CA ASP A 333 -20.91 14.38 38.81
C ASP A 333 -20.79 14.47 37.29
N THR A 334 -19.62 14.90 36.81
CA THR A 334 -19.20 14.71 35.42
C THR A 334 -18.96 13.22 35.21
N GLY A 335 -20.03 12.50 34.89
CA GLY A 335 -20.00 11.08 34.56
C GLY A 335 -18.89 10.77 33.55
N GLU A 336 -17.84 10.13 34.04
CA GLU A 336 -16.59 9.95 33.30
C GLU A 336 -16.82 9.00 32.12
N VAL A 337 -16.75 9.54 30.89
CA VAL A 337 -16.90 8.74 29.67
C VAL A 337 -15.80 7.67 29.63
N PRO A 338 -16.12 6.37 29.61
CA PRO A 338 -15.10 5.34 29.55
C PRO A 338 -14.32 5.44 28.23
N LEU A 339 -13.08 5.93 28.28
CA LEU A 339 -12.20 5.86 27.12
C LEU A 339 -11.98 4.39 26.75
N PRO A 340 -12.06 4.03 25.45
CA PRO A 340 -11.72 2.67 25.03
C PRO A 340 -10.23 2.41 25.31
N PRO A 341 -9.85 1.18 25.72
CA PRO A 341 -8.45 0.85 25.94
C PRO A 341 -7.65 1.02 24.66
N ALA A 342 -6.51 1.72 24.77
CA ALA A 342 -5.60 1.94 23.64
C ALA A 342 -5.08 0.60 23.08
N PRO A 343 -4.84 0.49 21.77
CA PRO A 343 -4.36 -0.76 21.16
C PRO A 343 -2.98 -1.14 21.71
N ALA A 344 -2.81 -2.43 21.99
CA ALA A 344 -1.54 -2.97 22.47
C ALA A 344 -0.41 -2.79 21.45
N ALA A 345 0.81 -2.60 21.95
CA ALA A 345 2.01 -2.54 21.13
C ALA A 345 2.24 -3.84 20.33
N PRO A 346 2.87 -3.79 19.14
CA PRO A 346 3.00 -4.95 18.27
C PRO A 346 3.89 -6.05 18.89
N PRO A 347 3.54 -7.34 18.73
CA PRO A 347 4.35 -8.45 19.23
C PRO A 347 5.67 -8.54 18.46
N THR A 348 6.77 -8.70 19.20
CA THR A 348 8.11 -8.94 18.66
C THR A 348 8.22 -10.32 17.99
N LEU A 349 9.11 -10.41 17.01
CA LEU A 349 9.46 -11.63 16.27
C LEU A 349 9.75 -12.83 17.19
N PRO A 350 9.13 -14.01 16.95
CA PRO A 350 9.66 -15.27 17.45
C PRO A 350 10.89 -15.68 16.62
N THR A 351 11.95 -16.13 17.29
CA THR A 351 13.16 -16.67 16.66
C THR A 351 12.89 -17.96 15.89
N ALA A 352 13.61 -18.17 14.79
CA ALA A 352 13.53 -19.41 14.01
C ALA A 352 13.88 -20.64 14.85
N SER A 353 13.04 -21.68 14.75
CA SER A 353 13.39 -23.06 15.07
C SER A 353 13.29 -23.89 13.79
N SER A 354 14.14 -24.90 13.66
CA SER A 354 14.29 -25.67 12.43
C SER A 354 13.32 -26.85 12.37
N ASP A 355 12.33 -26.78 11.48
CA ASP A 355 11.78 -27.98 10.85
C ASP A 355 11.30 -27.67 9.42
N ALA A 356 11.80 -28.43 8.45
CA ALA A 356 11.53 -28.20 7.03
C ALA A 356 11.48 -29.53 6.25
N PRO A 357 10.30 -29.96 5.76
CA PRO A 357 10.19 -31.15 4.92
C PRO A 357 10.69 -30.84 3.50
N THR A 358 11.99 -31.10 3.26
CA THR A 358 12.61 -30.94 1.94
C THR A 358 11.90 -31.82 0.91
N THR A 359 11.09 -31.19 0.05
CA THR A 359 10.35 -31.89 -1.01
C THR A 359 11.29 -32.18 -2.18
N VAL A 360 12.06 -33.26 -2.05
CA VAL A 360 12.84 -33.84 -3.13
C VAL A 360 11.89 -34.36 -4.20
N LEU A 361 12.12 -34.01 -5.48
CA LEU A 361 11.39 -34.54 -6.62
C LEU A 361 11.52 -36.07 -6.68
N ARG A 362 10.48 -36.75 -6.21
CA ARG A 362 10.43 -38.21 -6.12
C ARG A 362 9.80 -38.78 -7.40
N LEU A 363 10.65 -39.35 -8.25
CA LEU A 363 10.24 -40.05 -9.47
C LEU A 363 9.18 -41.13 -9.14
N PRO A 364 8.09 -41.28 -9.94
CA PRO A 364 7.04 -42.26 -9.69
C PRO A 364 7.56 -43.71 -9.64
N ALA A 365 6.83 -44.57 -8.94
CA ALA A 365 7.27 -45.92 -8.59
C ALA A 365 7.29 -46.90 -9.78
N ASP A 366 6.52 -46.60 -10.83
CA ASP A 366 6.16 -47.51 -11.93
C ASP A 366 7.31 -47.77 -12.94
N LEU A 367 8.52 -47.30 -12.62
CA LEU A 367 9.76 -47.52 -13.38
C LEU A 367 10.74 -48.48 -12.68
N ARG A 368 10.30 -49.24 -11.67
CA ARG A 368 11.18 -50.13 -10.89
C ARG A 368 11.17 -51.62 -11.29
N ASP A 369 10.12 -52.10 -11.95
CA ASP A 369 9.98 -53.51 -12.38
C ASP A 369 10.00 -53.66 -13.91
N ALA A 370 11.08 -53.18 -14.54
CA ALA A 370 11.41 -53.49 -15.93
C ALA A 370 12.53 -54.55 -15.98
N PRO A 371 12.38 -55.67 -16.71
CA PRO A 371 13.41 -56.71 -16.78
C PRO A 371 14.66 -56.20 -17.49
N ALA A 372 15.84 -56.51 -16.93
CA ALA A 372 17.12 -56.02 -17.44
C ALA A 372 17.44 -56.55 -18.85
N PRO A 373 18.01 -55.73 -19.75
CA PRO A 373 18.56 -56.21 -21.01
C PRO A 373 19.79 -57.12 -20.76
N PRO A 374 20.09 -58.07 -21.66
CA PRO A 374 21.22 -58.98 -21.51
C PRO A 374 22.57 -58.24 -21.53
N PRO A 375 23.60 -58.77 -20.85
CA PRO A 375 24.90 -58.13 -20.77
C PRO A 375 25.61 -58.09 -22.15
N PRO A 376 26.37 -57.02 -22.46
CA PRO A 376 27.23 -57.00 -23.62
C PRO A 376 28.32 -58.08 -23.48
N GLY A 377 28.60 -58.80 -24.56
CA GLY A 377 29.57 -59.90 -24.57
C GLY A 377 30.98 -59.42 -24.22
N GLY A 378 31.56 -59.95 -23.14
CA GLY A 378 32.90 -59.59 -22.68
C GLY A 378 33.99 -60.13 -23.60
N THR A 379 34.51 -59.30 -24.50
CA THR A 379 35.81 -59.53 -25.13
C THR A 379 36.92 -59.46 -24.06
N PRO A 380 37.88 -60.40 -24.02
CA PRO A 380 38.96 -60.37 -23.04
C PRO A 380 39.86 -59.13 -23.22
N PRO A 381 40.48 -58.61 -22.14
CA PRO A 381 41.32 -57.43 -22.22
C PRO A 381 42.57 -57.68 -23.07
N VAL A 382 42.69 -56.95 -24.18
CA VAL A 382 43.88 -57.00 -25.05
C VAL A 382 45.01 -56.21 -24.38
N ASP A 383 46.12 -56.88 -24.07
CA ASP A 383 47.31 -56.29 -23.46
C ASP A 383 47.86 -55.15 -24.34
N PRO A 384 48.01 -53.91 -23.83
CA PRO A 384 48.42 -52.75 -24.62
C PRO A 384 49.82 -52.85 -25.24
N ARG A 385 50.63 -53.85 -24.85
CA ARG A 385 51.92 -54.13 -25.49
C ARG A 385 51.81 -54.79 -26.87
N THR A 386 50.69 -55.42 -27.20
CA THR A 386 50.55 -56.21 -28.45
C THR A 386 50.14 -55.33 -29.64
N ALA A 387 49.35 -54.28 -29.41
CA ALA A 387 48.88 -53.37 -30.47
C ALA A 387 50.02 -52.59 -31.16
N LEU A 388 51.10 -52.31 -30.44
CA LEU A 388 52.26 -51.55 -30.93
C LEU A 388 53.21 -52.32 -31.86
N ARG A 389 52.90 -53.59 -32.22
CA ARG A 389 53.75 -54.42 -33.08
C ARG A 389 53.15 -54.76 -34.45
N ALA A 390 51.92 -54.32 -34.74
CA ALA A 390 51.24 -54.54 -36.02
C ALA A 390 51.15 -53.28 -36.90
N ALA A 391 51.33 -52.09 -36.32
CA ALA A 391 51.39 -50.84 -37.08
C ALA A 391 52.82 -50.57 -37.59
N GLY A 392 53.05 -50.84 -38.88
CA GLY A 392 54.25 -50.34 -39.57
C GLY A 392 54.29 -48.80 -39.56
N ALA A 393 55.49 -48.23 -39.48
CA ALA A 393 55.65 -46.80 -39.20
C ALA A 393 55.19 -45.89 -40.35
N ALA A 394 53.96 -45.38 -40.24
CA ALA A 394 53.49 -44.22 -41.00
C ALA A 394 53.62 -42.95 -40.14
N GLN A 395 54.36 -41.95 -40.63
CA GLN A 395 54.43 -40.64 -39.98
C GLN A 395 53.11 -39.87 -40.23
N PRO A 396 52.59 -39.10 -39.24
CA PRO A 396 51.50 -38.19 -39.51
C PRO A 396 51.96 -37.09 -40.49
N PRO A 397 51.13 -36.69 -41.47
CA PRO A 397 51.51 -35.69 -42.45
C PRO A 397 51.75 -34.33 -41.78
N LEU A 398 52.88 -33.70 -42.10
CA LEU A 398 53.21 -32.35 -41.64
C LEU A 398 52.26 -31.32 -42.28
N PRO A 399 51.78 -30.31 -41.52
CA PRO A 399 51.01 -29.21 -42.11
C PRO A 399 51.90 -28.38 -43.06
N PRO A 400 51.35 -27.86 -44.17
CA PRO A 400 52.11 -27.07 -45.13
C PRO A 400 52.63 -25.78 -44.50
N ARG A 401 53.87 -25.41 -44.84
CA ARG A 401 54.45 -24.11 -44.43
C ARG A 401 53.70 -22.95 -45.11
N PRO A 402 53.51 -21.80 -44.45
CA PRO A 402 53.02 -20.60 -45.11
C PRO A 402 54.00 -20.15 -46.20
N ALA A 403 53.48 -19.71 -47.34
CA ALA A 403 54.29 -19.29 -48.48
C ALA A 403 55.00 -17.95 -48.20
N THR A 404 56.26 -17.86 -48.61
CA THR A 404 57.00 -16.58 -48.66
C THR A 404 56.47 -15.70 -49.79
N PRO A 405 56.33 -14.38 -49.59
CA PRO A 405 55.96 -13.45 -50.66
C PRO A 405 57.07 -13.35 -51.72
N PRO A 406 56.72 -13.09 -53.00
CA PRO A 406 57.69 -13.02 -54.08
C PRO A 406 58.55 -11.74 -54.01
N PRO A 407 59.81 -11.78 -54.50
CA PRO A 407 60.65 -10.59 -54.59
C PRO A 407 60.13 -9.63 -55.68
N THR A 408 60.17 -8.33 -55.39
CA THR A 408 59.86 -7.28 -56.37
C THR A 408 60.86 -7.30 -57.54
N ALA A 409 60.34 -7.46 -58.75
CA ALA A 409 61.15 -7.40 -59.97
C ALA A 409 61.74 -5.99 -60.17
N GLN A 410 63.06 -5.91 -60.34
CA GLN A 410 63.72 -4.69 -60.81
C GLN A 410 63.46 -4.56 -62.31
N GLY A 411 62.78 -3.48 -62.71
CA GLY A 411 62.48 -3.22 -64.11
C GLY A 411 63.74 -2.84 -64.89
N SER A 412 64.02 -3.56 -65.98
CA SER A 412 65.00 -3.11 -66.97
C SER A 412 64.43 -1.95 -67.77
N GLY A 413 65.06 -0.79 -67.68
CA GLY A 413 64.67 0.43 -68.42
C GLY A 413 65.91 1.28 -68.71
N ALA A 414 66.27 1.40 -69.98
CA ALA A 414 67.44 2.15 -70.40
C ALA A 414 67.16 3.67 -70.42
N ALA A 415 68.12 4.45 -69.93
CA ALA A 415 68.26 5.89 -70.19
C ALA A 415 68.91 6.12 -71.58
N PRO A 416 68.95 7.35 -72.15
CA PRO A 416 68.56 8.67 -71.62
C PRO A 416 67.41 9.31 -72.46
N VAL A 417 66.94 10.57 -72.34
CA VAL A 417 67.60 11.88 -72.14
C VAL A 417 66.70 12.90 -71.41
N ALA A 418 67.35 13.74 -70.58
CA ALA A 418 66.94 15.00 -69.95
C ALA A 418 65.50 15.55 -70.10
N GLY A 419 64.76 15.54 -68.98
CA GLY A 419 64.31 16.78 -68.30
C GLY A 419 62.98 17.44 -68.71
N PRO A 420 61.96 17.36 -67.84
CA PRO A 420 60.85 18.32 -67.81
C PRO A 420 60.50 18.85 -66.41
N ALA A 421 59.79 19.99 -66.40
CA ALA A 421 58.89 20.51 -65.35
C ALA A 421 57.89 21.46 -66.05
N PRO A 422 56.69 21.77 -65.50
CA PRO A 422 56.22 21.53 -64.13
C PRO A 422 54.82 20.84 -64.04
N GLU A 423 54.22 20.87 -62.84
CA GLU A 423 52.81 21.22 -62.46
C GLU A 423 51.69 21.18 -63.53
N ASP A 424 50.41 20.90 -63.22
CA ASP A 424 49.72 20.35 -62.03
C ASP A 424 48.27 20.02 -62.46
N GLU A 425 47.59 19.00 -61.90
CA GLU A 425 46.10 18.97 -61.96
C GLU A 425 45.42 18.15 -60.85
N THR A 426 44.26 18.62 -60.39
CA THR A 426 43.63 18.22 -59.13
C THR A 426 42.65 17.04 -59.24
N ARG A 427 42.61 16.17 -58.22
CA ARG A 427 41.59 15.11 -58.07
C ARG A 427 40.62 15.38 -56.91
N ILE A 428 39.32 15.32 -57.19
CA ILE A 428 38.23 15.64 -56.27
C ILE A 428 38.05 14.53 -55.20
N ILE A 429 37.76 14.94 -53.96
CA ILE A 429 37.43 14.06 -52.82
C ILE A 429 36.00 14.37 -52.33
N PRO A 430 35.10 13.38 -52.19
CA PRO A 430 33.77 13.59 -51.63
C PRO A 430 33.80 13.74 -50.10
N LYS A 431 33.01 14.66 -49.55
CA LYS A 431 32.74 14.75 -48.11
C LYS A 431 31.64 13.77 -47.70
N ILE A 432 31.87 13.04 -46.61
CA ILE A 432 30.81 12.39 -45.84
C ILE A 432 30.32 13.39 -44.79
N VAL A 433 28.99 13.50 -44.63
CA VAL A 433 28.37 14.25 -43.54
C VAL A 433 27.89 13.24 -42.50
N ILE A 434 28.36 13.40 -41.26
CA ILE A 434 27.87 12.64 -40.11
C ILE A 434 26.77 13.49 -39.46
N ILE A 435 25.61 12.87 -39.20
CA ILE A 435 24.54 13.43 -38.38
C ILE A 435 24.73 12.85 -36.97
N ASP A 436 24.64 13.71 -35.97
CA ASP A 436 24.91 13.39 -34.56
C ASP A 436 23.58 13.22 -33.81
N ASP A 437 23.05 12.00 -33.78
CA ASP A 437 21.80 11.65 -33.08
C ASP A 437 22.06 11.51 -31.57
N GLY A 438 22.32 12.66 -30.93
CA GLY A 438 22.79 12.81 -29.55
C GLY A 438 22.01 11.99 -28.52
N THR A 439 22.54 10.81 -28.19
CA THR A 439 21.97 9.87 -27.21
C THR A 439 23.03 9.50 -26.18
N GLU A 440 23.04 10.22 -25.06
CA GLU A 440 23.96 9.99 -23.94
C GLU A 440 23.65 8.64 -23.27
N ILE A 441 24.49 7.63 -23.52
CA ILE A 441 24.45 6.35 -22.79
C ILE A 441 25.46 6.40 -21.65
N ASP A 442 24.93 6.54 -20.44
CA ASP A 442 25.69 6.60 -19.20
C ASP A 442 26.35 5.23 -18.91
N SER A 443 27.68 5.14 -19.07
CA SER A 443 28.44 3.91 -18.81
C SER A 443 29.66 4.16 -17.92
N LEU A 444 29.42 4.30 -16.61
CA LEU A 444 30.42 4.46 -15.56
C LEU A 444 30.82 3.11 -14.92
N PRO A 445 31.98 2.51 -15.28
CA PRO A 445 32.56 1.41 -14.51
C PRO A 445 33.34 1.96 -13.30
N ASN A 446 32.85 1.66 -12.09
CA ASN A 446 33.51 2.03 -10.84
C ASN A 446 34.96 1.50 -10.77
N THR A 447 35.94 2.41 -10.78
CA THR A 447 37.36 2.09 -10.52
C THR A 447 37.90 2.93 -9.36
N VAL A 448 38.42 2.26 -8.33
CA VAL A 448 38.74 2.89 -7.04
C VAL A 448 40.11 3.59 -7.08
N GLY A 449 40.12 4.84 -7.54
CA GLY A 449 41.30 5.70 -7.55
C GLY A 449 41.66 6.25 -6.16
N ARG A 450 42.70 5.69 -5.51
CA ARG A 450 43.27 6.29 -4.29
C ARG A 450 43.79 7.70 -4.57
N ARG A 451 43.54 8.66 -3.66
CA ARG A 451 44.43 9.81 -3.47
C ARG A 451 45.06 9.79 -2.07
N ARG A 452 46.32 10.25 -2.02
CA ARG A 452 47.03 10.60 -0.79
C ARG A 452 46.74 12.05 -0.46
N THR A 453 46.44 12.33 0.80
CA THR A 453 47.09 13.34 1.65
C THR A 453 46.76 12.94 3.08
#